data_AF-A0A401GPX5-F1
#
_entry.id   AF-A0A401GPX5-F1
#
_cell.length_a   1.000
_cell.length_b   1.000
_cell.length_c   1.000
_cell.angle_alpha   90.00
_cell.angle_beta   90.00
_cell.angle_gamma   90.00
#
_symmetry.space_group_name_H-M   'P 1'
#
loop_
_entity.id
_entity.type
_entity.pdbx_description
1 polymer ?
#
loop_
_entity_poly.entity_id
_entity_poly.type
_entity_poly.pdbx_seq_one_letter_code
_entity_poly.pdbx_strand_id
1 'polypeptide(L)'
;MFRHLSSSHTNLKRGLRFFGTASAQKQAIAGTVRPHWNYVLLHTHRPPSAFEPKPKSPLDRALAMRAREWGGLVNFSWSPEQRVSDAYAGLPGAAAEGEAEVYAATVWTADQRRLDVPEVSLRNLDAVEAQMRAHALGQGPSGCAPDLHLYVCTHGARDCRCGETGGEVARALQAEVERRGIADEVGVGCVGHVGGHKYAANVLVFPYGDWLGTVQAVDVPGILDEILERHGSAGSHEGQLPPLCPPFWRGRMGLDKDQQLALFSAQG
;
A
#
# COMPACT_ATOMS: atom_id res chain seq x y z
N MET A 1 -67.30 -8.81 -57.45
CA MET A 1 -66.96 -9.47 -56.17
C MET A 1 -65.96 -8.58 -55.44
N PHE A 2 -66.41 -7.53 -54.73
CA PHE A 2 -66.61 -7.50 -53.28
C PHE A 2 -65.55 -8.27 -52.46
N ARG A 3 -64.63 -7.54 -51.80
CA ARG A 3 -64.75 -7.24 -50.35
C ARG A 3 -63.67 -6.25 -49.89
N HIS A 4 -64.14 -5.15 -49.29
CA HIS A 4 -63.43 -4.31 -48.33
C HIS A 4 -63.03 -5.11 -47.09
N LEU A 5 -61.86 -4.82 -46.52
CA LEU A 5 -61.62 -4.92 -45.08
C LEU A 5 -60.77 -3.72 -44.61
N SER A 6 -61.31 -3.07 -43.58
CA SER A 6 -60.82 -1.95 -42.79
C SER A 6 -59.96 -2.45 -41.61
N SER A 7 -59.40 -1.51 -40.83
CA SER A 7 -58.77 -1.65 -39.49
C SER A 7 -57.23 -1.64 -39.52
N SER A 8 -56.50 -0.93 -38.66
CA SER A 8 -56.80 0.02 -37.59
C SER A 8 -55.50 0.74 -37.23
N HIS A 9 -55.61 2.02 -36.86
CA HIS A 9 -54.52 2.77 -36.24
C HIS A 9 -54.19 2.17 -34.86
N THR A 10 -52.98 1.64 -34.69
CA THR A 10 -52.42 1.31 -33.38
C THR A 10 -51.52 2.44 -32.92
N ASN A 11 -52.01 3.15 -31.90
CA ASN A 11 -51.37 4.27 -31.24
C ASN A 11 -50.32 3.71 -30.26
N LEU A 12 -49.06 3.62 -30.68
CA LEU A 12 -47.98 3.15 -29.82
C LEU A 12 -47.60 4.26 -28.83
N LYS A 13 -48.22 4.24 -27.65
CA LYS A 13 -47.85 5.08 -26.52
C LYS A 13 -46.39 4.79 -26.15
N ARG A 14 -45.49 5.69 -26.53
CA ARG A 14 -44.10 5.75 -26.05
C ARG A 14 -44.15 6.00 -24.54
N GLY A 15 -44.02 4.93 -23.75
CA GLY A 15 -43.85 5.04 -22.31
C GLY A 15 -42.54 5.75 -22.02
N LEU A 16 -42.63 7.01 -21.60
CA LEU A 16 -41.50 7.76 -21.04
C LEU A 16 -41.12 7.06 -19.73
N ARG A 17 -40.05 6.25 -19.75
CA ARG A 17 -39.47 5.72 -18.51
C ARG A 17 -38.87 6.91 -17.78
N PHE A 18 -39.51 7.30 -16.68
CA PHE A 18 -38.93 8.19 -15.69
C PHE A 18 -37.57 7.63 -15.28
N PHE A 19 -36.50 8.35 -15.60
CA PHE A 19 -35.23 8.16 -14.92
C PHE A 19 -35.45 8.64 -13.49
N GLY A 20 -35.75 7.71 -12.59
CA GLY A 20 -35.62 7.95 -11.17
C GLY A 20 -34.20 8.40 -10.90
N THR A 21 -34.05 9.50 -10.16
CA THR A 21 -32.76 9.96 -9.65
C THR A 21 -32.15 8.81 -8.86
N ALA A 22 -31.12 8.19 -9.42
CA ALA A 22 -30.31 7.23 -8.68
C ALA A 22 -29.77 7.99 -7.47
N SER A 23 -30.26 7.64 -6.28
CA SER A 23 -29.62 8.01 -5.03
C SER A 23 -28.15 7.60 -5.17
N ALA A 24 -27.23 8.56 -5.11
CA ALA A 24 -25.81 8.26 -5.04
C ALA A 24 -25.62 7.42 -3.77
N GLN A 25 -25.53 6.10 -3.92
CA GLN A 25 -25.16 5.23 -2.83
C GLN A 25 -23.79 5.72 -2.35
N LYS A 26 -23.73 6.26 -1.12
CA LYS A 26 -22.46 6.59 -0.50
C LYS A 26 -21.60 5.34 -0.55
N GLN A 27 -20.51 5.41 -1.32
CA GLN A 27 -19.56 4.31 -1.42
C GLN A 27 -19.09 3.97 -0.01
N ALA A 28 -19.08 2.69 0.34
CA ALA A 28 -18.58 2.24 1.63
C ALA A 28 -17.10 1.88 1.49
N ILE A 29 -16.29 2.24 2.49
CA ILE A 29 -14.86 1.91 2.50
C ILE A 29 -14.63 0.38 2.47
N ALA A 30 -13.64 -0.07 1.71
CA ALA A 30 -13.27 -1.48 1.60
C ALA A 30 -12.46 -1.98 2.82
N GLY A 31 -13.15 -2.05 3.97
CA GLY A 31 -12.52 -2.37 5.26
C GLY A 31 -11.49 -1.31 5.69
N THR A 32 -10.95 -1.45 6.91
CA THR A 32 -9.96 -0.52 7.45
C THR A 32 -8.58 -1.16 7.58
N VAL A 33 -7.54 -0.33 7.63
CA VAL A 33 -6.19 -0.76 8.01
C VAL A 33 -6.06 -0.78 9.53
N ARG A 34 -5.17 -1.63 10.04
CA ARG A 34 -4.82 -1.66 11.46
C ARG A 34 -4.20 -0.31 11.86
N PRO A 35 -4.57 0.27 13.02
CA PRO A 35 -3.92 1.47 13.53
C PRO A 35 -2.41 1.27 13.68
N HIS A 36 -1.63 2.22 13.15
CA HIS A 36 -0.18 2.30 13.26
C HIS A 36 0.28 3.72 12.96
N TRP A 37 1.41 4.13 13.50
CA TRP A 37 1.99 5.49 13.35
C TRP A 37 3.30 5.50 12.59
N ASN A 38 3.86 4.32 12.34
CA ASN A 38 5.10 4.15 11.63
C ASN A 38 5.17 2.73 11.05
N TYR A 39 5.97 2.58 9.99
CA TYR A 39 6.10 1.36 9.24
C TYR A 39 7.56 1.09 8.91
N VAL A 40 8.08 -0.05 9.37
CA VAL A 40 9.45 -0.50 9.15
C VAL A 40 9.45 -1.55 8.05
N LEU A 41 10.23 -1.30 7.01
CA LEU A 41 10.44 -2.20 5.88
C LEU A 41 11.86 -2.76 5.98
N LEU A 42 11.99 -4.05 6.31
CA LEU A 42 13.25 -4.80 6.23
C LEU A 42 13.50 -5.20 4.76
N HIS A 43 14.65 -4.85 4.22
CA HIS A 43 14.94 -4.99 2.80
C HIS A 43 15.52 -6.37 2.48
N THR A 44 14.87 -7.11 1.59
CA THR A 44 15.32 -8.43 1.11
C THR A 44 15.89 -8.35 -0.31
N HIS A 45 16.76 -9.30 -0.68
CA HIS A 45 17.30 -9.45 -2.05
C HIS A 45 16.32 -10.06 -3.06
N ARG A 46 15.29 -10.75 -2.57
CA ARG A 46 14.28 -11.43 -3.38
C ARG A 46 12.87 -10.97 -3.00
N PRO A 47 11.93 -10.97 -3.95
CA PRO A 47 10.57 -10.50 -3.72
C PRO A 47 9.79 -11.43 -2.78
N PRO A 48 8.78 -10.89 -2.06
CA PRO A 48 7.82 -11.65 -1.27
C PRO A 48 7.10 -12.80 -1.99
N SER A 49 7.05 -12.79 -3.32
CA SER A 49 6.55 -13.90 -4.12
C SER A 49 7.40 -15.17 -3.98
N ALA A 50 8.65 -15.05 -3.54
CA ALA A 50 9.56 -16.16 -3.27
C ALA A 50 9.55 -16.62 -1.80
N PHE A 51 8.79 -15.97 -0.91
CA PHE A 51 8.78 -16.31 0.51
C PHE A 51 7.97 -17.58 0.78
N GLU A 52 8.34 -18.32 1.82
CA GLU A 52 7.48 -19.36 2.40
C GLU A 52 6.17 -18.76 2.95
N PRO A 53 5.10 -19.54 3.17
CA PRO A 53 3.83 -19.03 3.69
C PRO A 53 3.94 -18.30 5.05
N LYS A 54 4.89 -18.71 5.89
CA LYS A 54 5.12 -18.19 7.25
C LYS A 54 6.62 -18.18 7.55
N PRO A 55 7.38 -17.24 6.97
CA PRO A 55 8.82 -17.16 7.21
C PRO A 55 9.08 -16.99 8.71
N LYS A 56 10.05 -17.74 9.24
CA LYS A 56 10.43 -17.67 10.66
C LYS A 56 11.68 -16.82 10.81
N SER A 57 11.50 -15.52 11.06
CA SER A 57 12.62 -14.62 11.34
C SER A 57 12.66 -14.24 12.82
N PRO A 58 13.67 -14.68 13.59
CA PRO A 58 13.90 -14.22 14.96
C PRO A 58 14.07 -12.70 15.05
N LEU A 59 14.72 -12.08 14.06
CA LEU A 59 14.92 -10.64 14.02
C LEU A 59 13.62 -9.87 13.80
N ASP A 60 12.83 -10.23 12.78
CA ASP A 60 11.50 -9.63 12.55
C ASP A 60 10.62 -9.79 13.80
N ARG A 61 10.59 -10.99 14.40
CA ARG A 61 9.83 -11.21 15.63
C ARG A 61 10.27 -10.29 16.76
N ALA A 62 11.58 -10.18 16.99
CA ALA A 62 12.12 -9.34 18.05
C ALA A 62 11.80 -7.85 17.78
N LEU A 63 12.10 -7.36 16.59
CA LEU A 63 11.85 -5.98 16.19
C LEU A 63 10.36 -5.65 16.21
N ALA A 64 9.49 -6.52 15.70
CA ALA A 64 8.04 -6.31 15.68
C ALA A 64 7.44 -6.24 17.10
N MET A 65 7.94 -7.04 18.05
CA MET A 65 7.49 -6.94 19.44
C MET A 65 7.82 -5.58 20.04
N ARG A 66 9.05 -5.08 19.82
CA ARG A 66 9.49 -3.78 20.32
C ARG A 66 8.82 -2.61 19.59
N ALA A 67 8.67 -2.71 18.27
CA ALA A 67 8.06 -1.68 17.43
C ALA A 67 6.63 -1.34 17.83
N ARG A 68 5.88 -2.35 18.28
CA ARG A 68 4.50 -2.18 18.77
C ARG A 68 4.38 -1.22 19.94
N GLU A 69 5.40 -1.08 20.79
CA GLU A 69 5.37 -0.17 21.94
C GLU A 69 5.34 1.31 21.53
N TRP A 70 5.81 1.62 20.32
CA TRP A 70 5.80 2.95 19.73
C TRP A 70 4.92 3.02 18.45
N GLY A 71 3.93 2.13 18.36
CA GLY A 71 2.89 2.19 17.32
C GLY A 71 3.30 1.66 15.95
N GLY A 72 4.36 0.84 15.89
CA GLY A 72 4.94 0.38 14.64
C GLY A 72 4.50 -0.97 14.12
N LEU A 73 4.53 -1.08 12.79
CA LEU A 73 4.45 -2.32 12.05
C LEU A 73 5.79 -2.60 11.40
N VAL A 74 6.18 -3.88 11.39
CA VAL A 74 7.40 -4.36 10.72
C VAL A 74 6.97 -5.32 9.63
N ASN A 75 7.58 -5.21 8.46
CA ASN A 75 7.38 -6.13 7.36
C ASN A 75 8.64 -6.21 6.49
N PHE A 76 8.68 -7.21 5.62
CA PHE A 76 9.73 -7.36 4.62
C PHE A 76 9.33 -6.71 3.31
N SER A 77 10.30 -6.18 2.59
CA SER A 77 10.10 -5.51 1.31
C SER A 77 11.21 -5.82 0.33
N TRP A 78 10.86 -5.69 -0.95
CA TRP A 78 11.76 -5.84 -2.09
C TRP A 78 11.47 -4.78 -3.13
N SER A 79 12.48 -4.13 -3.67
CA SER A 79 12.42 -3.41 -4.95
C SER A 79 13.75 -3.59 -5.68
N PRO A 80 13.81 -3.35 -7.00
CA PRO A 80 15.07 -3.44 -7.74
C PRO A 80 16.12 -2.42 -7.26
N GLU A 81 15.70 -1.26 -6.78
CA GLU A 81 16.56 -0.12 -6.44
C GLU A 81 16.84 0.02 -4.94
N GLN A 82 16.14 -0.73 -4.08
CA GLN A 82 16.35 -0.61 -2.63
C GLN A 82 17.73 -1.12 -2.22
N ARG A 83 18.38 -0.40 -1.29
CA ARG A 83 19.61 -0.86 -0.67
C ARG A 83 19.35 -2.12 0.16
N VAL A 84 20.16 -3.16 -0.03
CA VAL A 84 20.22 -4.33 0.86
C VAL A 84 21.54 -4.33 1.64
N SER A 85 21.60 -5.06 2.75
CA SER A 85 22.85 -5.20 3.52
C SER A 85 23.80 -6.17 2.82
N ASP A 86 25.10 -5.84 2.81
CA ASP A 86 26.15 -6.73 2.27
C ASP A 86 26.30 -8.03 3.09
N ALA A 87 25.90 -8.00 4.37
CA ALA A 87 25.96 -9.14 5.28
C ALA A 87 24.69 -10.03 5.23
N TYR A 88 23.82 -9.81 4.26
CA TYR A 88 22.57 -10.54 4.11
C TYR A 88 22.82 -12.03 3.77
N ALA A 89 22.24 -12.94 4.56
CA ALA A 89 22.49 -14.38 4.44
C ALA A 89 21.35 -15.20 3.79
N GLY A 90 20.21 -14.60 3.41
CA GLY A 90 19.12 -15.35 2.78
C GLY A 90 17.73 -14.84 3.09
N LEU A 91 16.73 -15.41 2.42
CA LEU A 91 15.31 -15.08 2.64
C LEU A 91 14.93 -15.17 4.12
N PRO A 92 13.91 -14.42 4.57
CA PRO A 92 13.43 -14.50 5.95
C PRO A 92 13.14 -15.95 6.35
N GLY A 93 13.81 -16.44 7.40
CA GLY A 93 13.70 -17.82 7.87
C GLY A 93 14.37 -18.90 7.00
N ALA A 94 15.12 -18.51 5.97
CA ALA A 94 15.94 -19.41 5.16
C ALA A 94 17.43 -19.43 5.55
N ALA A 95 17.85 -18.57 6.49
CA ALA A 95 19.22 -18.55 7.02
C ALA A 95 19.55 -19.89 7.69
N ALA A 96 20.77 -20.40 7.46
CA ALA A 96 21.22 -21.63 8.10
C ALA A 96 21.31 -21.45 9.63
N GLU A 97 21.21 -22.56 10.39
CA GLU A 97 21.39 -22.51 11.85
C GLU A 97 22.74 -21.86 12.20
N GLY A 98 22.68 -20.70 12.87
CA GLY A 98 23.86 -19.93 13.29
C GLY A 98 24.23 -18.74 12.40
N GLU A 99 23.61 -18.58 11.22
CA GLU A 99 23.77 -17.38 10.40
C GLU A 99 22.99 -16.21 11.00
N ALA A 100 23.62 -15.04 11.03
CA ALA A 100 22.99 -13.84 11.55
C ALA A 100 22.02 -13.29 10.49
N GLU A 101 20.76 -13.08 10.87
CA GLU A 101 19.84 -12.27 10.08
C GLU A 101 20.30 -10.81 10.12
N VAL A 102 20.62 -10.27 8.94
CA VAL A 102 21.04 -8.88 8.77
C VAL A 102 20.29 -8.28 7.57
N TYR A 103 19.64 -7.14 7.80
CA TYR A 103 18.90 -6.43 6.76
C TYR A 103 19.24 -4.94 6.79
N ALA A 104 19.16 -4.26 5.65
CA ALA A 104 18.92 -2.82 5.66
C ALA A 104 17.43 -2.58 5.93
N ALA A 105 17.05 -1.37 6.35
CA ALA A 105 15.66 -1.04 6.58
C ALA A 105 15.32 0.41 6.23
N THR A 106 14.06 0.65 5.87
CA THR A 106 13.46 1.98 5.81
C THR A 106 12.36 2.09 6.85
N VAL A 107 12.29 3.21 7.56
CA VAL A 107 11.20 3.55 8.47
C VAL A 107 10.45 4.76 7.92
N TRP A 108 9.13 4.64 7.84
CA TRP A 108 8.21 5.72 7.50
C TRP A 108 7.34 6.08 8.69
N THR A 109 6.98 7.34 8.83
CA THR A 109 6.17 7.85 9.94
C THR A 109 4.94 8.62 9.44
N ALA A 110 3.91 8.72 10.28
CA ALA A 110 2.65 9.41 9.94
C ALA A 110 2.82 10.90 9.56
N ASP A 111 3.89 11.54 10.05
CA ASP A 111 4.30 12.89 9.69
C ASP A 111 5.19 12.93 8.44
N GLN A 112 5.13 11.88 7.61
CA GLN A 112 5.77 11.78 6.30
C GLN A 112 7.31 11.81 6.34
N ARG A 113 7.92 11.43 7.46
CA ARG A 113 9.39 11.35 7.57
C ARG A 113 9.88 9.97 7.19
N ARG A 114 11.13 9.94 6.74
CA ARG A 114 11.86 8.74 6.34
C ARG A 114 13.14 8.61 7.13
N LEU A 115 13.45 7.40 7.57
CA LEU A 115 14.76 7.02 8.11
C LEU A 115 15.28 5.77 7.39
N ASP A 116 16.45 5.87 6.77
CA ASP A 116 17.17 4.73 6.25
C ASP A 116 18.15 4.20 7.32
N VAL A 117 18.03 2.91 7.63
CA VAL A 117 18.90 2.20 8.57
C VAL A 117 19.74 1.20 7.77
N PRO A 118 21.07 1.38 7.67
CA PRO A 118 21.91 0.58 6.79
C PRO A 118 22.02 -0.88 7.25
N GLU A 119 21.91 -1.14 8.55
CA GLU A 119 22.08 -2.47 9.11
C GLU A 119 21.21 -2.69 10.36
N VAL A 120 20.41 -3.75 10.33
CA VAL A 120 19.54 -4.22 11.39
C VAL A 120 19.84 -5.69 11.62
N SER A 121 20.24 -6.05 12.82
CA SER A 121 20.52 -7.42 13.24
C SER A 121 20.18 -7.61 14.72
N LEU A 122 20.13 -8.86 15.19
CA LEU A 122 19.98 -9.11 16.64
C LEU A 122 21.15 -8.56 17.47
N ARG A 123 22.32 -8.34 16.86
CA ARG A 123 23.52 -7.84 17.54
C ARG A 123 23.47 -6.35 17.84
N ASN A 124 22.77 -5.57 17.00
CA ASN A 124 22.65 -4.12 17.13
C ASN A 124 21.23 -3.65 17.44
N LEU A 125 20.31 -4.57 17.75
CA LEU A 125 18.88 -4.31 17.85
C LEU A 125 18.54 -3.20 18.85
N ASP A 126 19.19 -3.16 20.01
CA ASP A 126 18.94 -2.13 21.03
C ASP A 126 19.26 -0.71 20.51
N ALA A 127 20.37 -0.56 19.80
CA ALA A 127 20.77 0.72 19.22
C ALA A 127 19.86 1.14 18.05
N VAL A 128 19.55 0.19 17.17
CA VAL A 128 18.64 0.41 16.04
C VAL A 128 17.25 0.79 16.53
N GLU A 129 16.72 0.09 17.52
CA GLU A 129 15.41 0.40 18.10
C GLU A 129 15.39 1.80 18.70
N ALA A 130 16.42 2.18 19.47
CA ALA A 130 16.50 3.52 20.04
C ALA A 130 16.46 4.61 18.95
N GLN A 131 17.17 4.40 17.84
CA GLN A 131 17.15 5.29 16.68
C GLN A 131 15.76 5.34 16.01
N MET A 132 15.16 4.18 15.71
CA MET A 132 13.85 4.09 15.07
C MET A 132 12.76 4.71 15.94
N ARG A 133 12.80 4.47 17.25
CA ARG A 133 11.87 5.05 18.23
C ARG A 133 12.02 6.56 18.32
N ALA A 134 13.25 7.07 18.38
CA ALA A 134 13.49 8.52 18.37
C ALA A 134 12.91 9.15 17.09
N HIS A 135 13.13 8.51 15.93
CA HIS A 135 12.55 8.94 14.66
C HIS A 135 11.02 8.95 14.67
N ALA A 136 10.39 7.86 15.14
CA ALA A 136 8.95 7.75 15.30
C ALA A 136 8.34 8.82 16.22
N LEU A 137 9.13 9.36 17.16
CA LEU A 137 8.73 10.43 18.09
C LEU A 137 9.05 11.85 17.57
N GLY A 138 9.35 12.02 16.28
CA GLY A 138 9.64 13.35 15.72
C GLY A 138 11.10 13.79 15.86
N GLN A 139 12.00 12.95 16.36
CA GLN A 139 13.38 13.32 16.67
C GLN A 139 14.36 12.83 15.58
N GLY A 140 15.54 13.46 15.50
CA GLY A 140 16.62 13.02 14.61
C GLY A 140 16.45 13.40 13.12
N PRO A 141 17.41 12.98 12.27
CA PRO A 141 17.40 13.34 10.85
C PRO A 141 16.25 12.68 10.08
N SER A 142 15.83 13.32 8.98
CA SER A 142 14.93 12.76 7.97
C SER A 142 15.72 12.57 6.66
N GLY A 143 15.52 11.46 5.97
CA GLY A 143 16.16 11.13 4.69
C GLY A 143 15.65 11.95 3.50
N CYS A 144 16.29 11.78 2.34
CA CYS A 144 16.16 12.61 1.12
C CYS A 144 15.98 11.80 -0.19
N ALA A 145 15.75 10.48 -0.12
CA ALA A 145 15.65 9.57 -1.29
C ALA A 145 14.18 9.43 -1.75
N PRO A 146 13.90 9.06 -3.04
CA PRO A 146 12.80 9.60 -3.84
C PRO A 146 11.52 9.72 -3.05
N ASP A 147 10.86 10.86 -3.20
CA ASP A 147 9.84 11.30 -2.27
C ASP A 147 8.53 10.49 -2.39
N LEU A 148 8.48 9.44 -3.22
CA LEU A 148 7.31 8.58 -3.42
C LEU A 148 7.69 7.10 -3.61
N HIS A 149 7.12 6.22 -2.78
CA HIS A 149 7.31 4.76 -2.85
C HIS A 149 5.98 4.02 -2.81
N LEU A 150 5.80 3.07 -3.72
CA LEU A 150 4.61 2.24 -3.85
C LEU A 150 4.97 0.78 -3.58
N TYR A 151 4.43 0.18 -2.52
CA TYR A 151 4.66 -1.22 -2.20
C TYR A 151 3.39 -2.05 -2.36
N VAL A 152 3.46 -3.11 -3.16
CA VAL A 152 2.33 -4.01 -3.40
C VAL A 152 2.53 -5.33 -2.65
N CYS A 153 1.51 -5.79 -1.93
CA CYS A 153 1.58 -7.09 -1.27
C CYS A 153 1.57 -8.23 -2.30
N THR A 154 2.69 -8.95 -2.47
CA THR A 154 2.84 -10.04 -3.47
C THR A 154 3.08 -11.43 -2.87
N HIS A 155 2.83 -11.61 -1.56
CA HIS A 155 3.13 -12.84 -0.83
C HIS A 155 2.14 -13.99 -1.15
N GLY A 156 2.28 -14.58 -2.35
CA GLY A 156 1.36 -15.60 -2.89
C GLY A 156 1.29 -16.89 -2.08
N ALA A 157 2.40 -17.32 -1.47
CA ALA A 157 2.44 -18.50 -0.61
C ALA A 157 1.59 -18.33 0.66
N ARG A 158 1.34 -17.08 1.10
CA ARG A 158 0.46 -16.79 2.23
C ARG A 158 -1.02 -16.69 1.83
N ASP A 159 -1.30 -16.10 0.67
CA ASP A 159 -2.64 -16.04 0.07
C ASP A 159 -2.53 -15.86 -1.45
N CYS A 160 -3.23 -16.70 -2.23
CA CYS A 160 -3.11 -16.70 -3.69
C CYS A 160 -3.51 -15.36 -4.32
N ARG A 161 -4.48 -14.63 -3.77
CA ARG A 161 -4.91 -13.32 -4.30
C ARG A 161 -3.81 -12.27 -4.19
N CYS A 162 -2.98 -12.36 -3.15
CA CYS A 162 -1.79 -11.52 -3.03
C CYS A 162 -0.76 -11.87 -4.12
N GLY A 163 -0.58 -13.15 -4.44
CA GLY A 163 0.35 -13.58 -5.48
C GLY A 163 -0.12 -13.23 -6.90
N GLU A 164 -1.40 -13.47 -7.19
CA GLU A 164 -2.01 -13.28 -8.50
C GLU A 164 -2.30 -11.78 -8.75
N THR A 165 -3.37 -11.24 -8.16
CA THR A 165 -3.78 -9.85 -8.35
C THR A 165 -2.72 -8.87 -7.87
N GLY A 166 -2.08 -9.14 -6.72
CA GLY A 166 -0.97 -8.31 -6.24
C GLY A 166 0.23 -8.33 -7.19
N GLY A 167 0.59 -9.49 -7.75
CA GLY A 167 1.66 -9.60 -8.74
C GLY A 167 1.35 -8.89 -10.05
N GLU A 168 0.09 -8.94 -10.51
CA GLU A 168 -0.36 -8.19 -11.69
C GLU A 168 -0.27 -6.69 -11.50
N VAL A 169 -0.75 -6.16 -10.36
CA VAL A 169 -0.69 -4.73 -10.04
C VAL A 169 0.75 -4.25 -9.87
N ALA A 170 1.63 -5.04 -9.23
CA ALA A 170 3.04 -4.69 -9.10
C ALA A 170 3.73 -4.55 -10.47
N ARG A 171 3.49 -5.51 -11.39
CA ARG A 171 4.03 -5.43 -12.76
C ARG A 171 3.46 -4.26 -13.54
N ALA A 172 2.16 -4.00 -13.40
CA ALA A 172 1.52 -2.87 -14.08
C ALA A 172 2.06 -1.52 -13.58
N LEU A 173 2.29 -1.36 -12.27
CA LEU A 173 2.93 -0.16 -11.72
C LEU A 173 4.34 0.02 -12.27
N GLN A 174 5.17 -1.03 -12.23
CA GLN A 174 6.54 -0.99 -12.75
C GLN A 174 6.56 -0.59 -14.23
N ALA A 175 5.74 -1.25 -15.06
CA ALA A 175 5.66 -0.95 -16.48
C ALA A 175 5.16 0.48 -16.73
N GLU A 176 4.24 0.98 -15.93
CA GLU A 176 3.68 2.33 -16.09
C GLU A 176 4.69 3.42 -15.69
N VAL A 177 5.44 3.25 -14.60
CA VAL A 177 6.49 4.22 -14.23
C VAL A 177 7.63 4.24 -15.25
N GLU A 178 8.01 3.09 -15.79
CA GLU A 178 8.98 2.97 -16.88
C GLU A 178 8.47 3.64 -18.16
N ARG A 179 7.22 3.36 -18.54
CA ARG A 179 6.58 3.93 -19.74
C ARG A 179 6.50 5.47 -19.67
N ARG A 180 6.30 6.03 -18.48
CA ARG A 180 6.25 7.47 -18.24
C ARG A 180 7.63 8.11 -18.06
N GLY A 181 8.69 7.31 -17.92
CA GLY A 181 10.05 7.81 -17.69
C GLY A 181 10.27 8.42 -16.30
N ILE A 182 9.52 7.98 -15.30
CA ILE A 182 9.54 8.50 -13.91
C ILE A 182 10.03 7.46 -12.89
N ALA A 183 10.72 6.42 -13.35
CA ALA A 183 11.25 5.36 -12.49
C ALA A 183 12.29 5.85 -11.47
N ASP A 184 12.96 6.98 -11.76
CA ASP A 184 13.89 7.62 -10.82
C ASP A 184 13.17 8.45 -9.73
N GLU A 185 11.90 8.80 -9.94
CA GLU A 185 11.08 9.62 -9.03
C GLU A 185 10.13 8.77 -8.17
N VAL A 186 9.68 7.62 -8.71
CA VAL A 186 8.69 6.74 -8.07
C VAL A 186 9.27 5.34 -7.88
N GLY A 187 9.62 5.01 -6.64
CA GLY A 187 10.05 3.65 -6.30
C GLY A 187 8.87 2.69 -6.29
N VAL A 188 8.96 1.58 -7.03
CA VAL A 188 7.94 0.52 -7.03
C VAL A 188 8.52 -0.76 -6.46
N GLY A 189 7.87 -1.28 -5.43
CA GLY A 189 8.32 -2.46 -4.71
C GLY A 189 7.20 -3.43 -4.36
N CYS A 190 7.61 -4.53 -3.76
CA CYS A 190 6.77 -5.57 -3.21
C CYS A 190 6.93 -5.61 -1.68
N VAL A 191 5.86 -5.93 -0.97
CA VAL A 191 5.87 -6.10 0.49
C VAL A 191 5.31 -7.47 0.89
N GLY A 192 5.80 -8.00 2.01
CA GLY A 192 5.27 -9.22 2.62
C GLY A 192 3.80 -9.10 3.01
N HIS A 193 3.18 -10.21 3.40
CA HIS A 193 1.74 -10.22 3.64
C HIS A 193 1.28 -9.17 4.67
N VAL A 194 0.48 -8.21 4.23
CA VAL A 194 0.01 -7.08 5.06
C VAL A 194 -1.30 -7.35 5.82
N GLY A 195 -1.92 -8.51 5.60
CA GLY A 195 -3.29 -8.79 6.00
C GLY A 195 -4.31 -8.21 5.01
N GLY A 196 -5.61 -8.35 5.29
CA GLY A 196 -6.65 -7.79 4.41
C GLY A 196 -6.66 -8.36 2.98
N HIS A 197 -6.22 -9.60 2.77
CA HIS A 197 -6.15 -10.25 1.45
C HIS A 197 -7.48 -10.32 0.69
N LYS A 198 -8.61 -10.19 1.38
CA LYS A 198 -9.93 -10.07 0.73
C LYS A 198 -10.08 -8.79 -0.10
N TYR A 199 -9.16 -7.84 0.09
CA TYR A 199 -9.04 -6.59 -0.63
C TYR A 199 -7.76 -6.53 -1.47
N ALA A 200 -7.17 -7.67 -1.85
CA ALA A 200 -6.04 -7.66 -2.78
C ALA A 200 -6.47 -7.08 -4.15
N ALA A 201 -5.60 -6.36 -4.87
CA ALA A 201 -4.23 -6.00 -4.47
C ALA A 201 -4.21 -4.87 -3.43
N ASN A 202 -3.38 -5.02 -2.38
CA ASN A 202 -3.11 -3.95 -1.42
C ASN A 202 -1.87 -3.18 -1.87
N VAL A 203 -1.98 -1.85 -1.96
CA VAL A 203 -0.89 -0.94 -2.33
C VAL A 203 -0.66 0.04 -1.19
N LEU A 204 0.58 0.11 -0.69
CA LEU A 204 1.00 1.03 0.37
C LEU A 204 1.71 2.20 -0.30
N VAL A 205 1.27 3.43 -0.02
CA VAL A 205 1.77 4.66 -0.65
C VAL A 205 2.52 5.48 0.39
N PHE A 206 3.84 5.55 0.28
CA PHE A 206 4.71 6.37 1.14
C PHE A 206 5.18 7.62 0.39
N PRO A 207 5.32 8.77 1.08
CA PRO A 207 5.35 8.94 2.54
C PRO A 207 3.97 9.10 3.19
N TYR A 208 2.90 9.25 2.40
CA TYR A 208 1.55 9.56 2.91
C TYR A 208 0.98 8.51 3.87
N GLY A 209 1.45 7.27 3.76
CA GLY A 209 0.99 6.15 4.55
C GLY A 209 -0.42 5.68 4.19
N ASP A 210 -0.94 6.09 3.03
CA ASP A 210 -2.23 5.65 2.51
C ASP A 210 -2.15 4.19 2.04
N TRP A 211 -3.21 3.44 2.29
CA TRP A 211 -3.36 2.07 1.81
C TRP A 211 -4.54 1.99 0.87
N LEU A 212 -4.28 1.48 -0.32
CA LEU A 212 -5.28 1.16 -1.31
C LEU A 212 -5.56 -0.34 -1.30
N GLY A 213 -6.75 -0.74 -1.71
CA GLY A 213 -7.14 -2.13 -1.89
C GLY A 213 -8.12 -2.30 -3.04
N THR A 214 -8.37 -3.56 -3.41
CA THR A 214 -9.18 -3.96 -4.56
C THR A 214 -8.69 -3.43 -5.91
N VAL A 215 -7.46 -2.92 -5.94
CA VAL A 215 -6.80 -2.38 -7.14
C VAL A 215 -6.59 -3.50 -8.15
N GLN A 216 -6.91 -3.22 -9.42
CA GLN A 216 -6.61 -4.05 -10.58
C GLN A 216 -5.56 -3.38 -11.47
N ALA A 217 -4.92 -4.14 -12.36
CA ALA A 217 -3.91 -3.61 -13.27
C ALA A 217 -4.44 -2.48 -14.17
N VAL A 218 -5.72 -2.51 -14.54
CA VAL A 218 -6.37 -1.47 -15.36
C VAL A 218 -6.51 -0.13 -14.63
N ASP A 219 -6.53 -0.13 -13.30
CA ASP A 219 -6.71 1.07 -12.49
C ASP A 219 -5.39 1.85 -12.30
N VAL A 220 -4.25 1.19 -12.57
CA VAL A 220 -2.91 1.70 -12.29
C VAL A 220 -2.64 3.09 -12.89
N PRO A 221 -2.96 3.38 -14.17
CA PRO A 221 -2.69 4.71 -14.73
C PRO A 221 -3.41 5.83 -13.97
N GLY A 222 -4.69 5.64 -13.63
CA GLY A 222 -5.48 6.65 -12.93
C GLY A 222 -5.09 6.79 -11.45
N ILE A 223 -4.75 5.69 -10.78
CA ILE A 223 -4.20 5.73 -9.42
C ILE A 223 -2.88 6.49 -9.41
N LEU A 224 -2.00 6.25 -10.37
CA LEU A 224 -0.72 6.92 -10.45
C LEU A 224 -0.87 8.41 -10.74
N ASP A 225 -1.82 8.80 -11.60
CA ASP A 225 -2.14 10.21 -11.85
C ASP A 225 -2.51 10.94 -10.55
N GLU A 226 -3.44 10.39 -9.75
CA GLU A 226 -3.88 11.02 -8.50
C GLU A 226 -2.76 11.07 -7.44
N ILE A 227 -1.93 10.01 -7.37
CA ILE A 227 -0.76 9.99 -6.49
C ILE A 227 0.22 11.09 -6.87
N LEU A 228 0.54 11.24 -8.15
CA LEU A 228 1.49 12.25 -8.64
C LEU A 228 0.96 13.67 -8.46
N GLU A 229 -0.34 13.89 -8.69
CA GLU A 229 -0.99 15.18 -8.44
C GLU A 229 -0.90 15.57 -6.96
N ARG A 230 -1.17 14.61 -6.06
CA ARG A 230 -0.97 14.81 -4.62
C ARG A 230 0.48 15.13 -4.29
N HIS A 231 1.40 14.44 -4.95
CA HIS A 231 2.82 14.59 -4.73
C HIS A 231 3.32 15.98 -5.10
N GLY A 232 2.96 16.47 -6.30
CA GLY A 232 3.27 17.83 -6.72
C GLY A 232 2.62 18.92 -5.87
N SER A 233 1.51 18.61 -5.19
CA SER A 233 0.72 19.57 -4.39
C SER A 233 1.02 19.51 -2.88
N ALA A 234 1.88 18.59 -2.42
CA ALA A 234 2.04 18.27 -0.99
C ALA A 234 2.51 19.45 -0.12
N GLY A 235 3.17 20.46 -0.70
CA GLY A 235 3.57 21.70 -0.02
C GLY A 235 2.46 22.75 0.15
N SER A 236 1.25 22.52 -0.39
CA SER A 236 0.17 23.52 -0.45
C SER A 236 -1.03 23.21 0.46
N HIS A 237 -1.04 22.06 1.13
CA HIS A 237 -2.17 21.64 1.94
C HIS A 237 -2.03 22.10 3.39
N GLU A 238 -2.84 23.08 3.79
CA GLU A 238 -3.12 23.36 5.20
C GLU A 238 -4.20 22.38 5.70
N GLY A 239 -3.84 21.48 6.62
CA GLY A 239 -4.79 20.61 7.32
C GLY A 239 -4.73 19.13 6.92
N GLN A 240 -5.79 18.38 7.26
CA GLN A 240 -5.86 16.94 7.05
C GLN A 240 -6.13 16.61 5.57
N LEU A 241 -5.21 15.87 4.92
CA LEU A 241 -5.36 15.45 3.53
C LEU A 241 -6.61 14.55 3.36
N PRO A 242 -7.39 14.70 2.27
CA PRO A 242 -8.49 13.79 1.98
C PRO A 242 -7.98 12.38 1.68
N PRO A 243 -8.82 11.33 1.77
CA PRO A 243 -8.49 9.99 1.30
C PRO A 243 -7.85 10.01 -0.10
N LEU A 244 -6.80 9.20 -0.30
CA LEU A 244 -6.17 9.02 -1.60
C LEU A 244 -6.91 7.94 -2.40
N CYS A 245 -7.22 8.21 -3.66
CA CYS A 245 -7.93 7.32 -4.55
C CYS A 245 -9.19 6.72 -3.88
N PRO A 246 -10.21 7.55 -3.54
CA PRO A 246 -11.31 7.16 -2.65
C PRO A 246 -11.97 5.81 -2.96
N PRO A 247 -12.20 5.41 -4.23
CA PRO A 247 -12.78 4.09 -4.52
C PRO A 247 -11.97 2.90 -4.01
N PHE A 248 -10.66 3.07 -3.85
CA PHE A 248 -9.72 2.03 -3.41
C PHE A 248 -9.23 2.23 -1.98
N TRP A 249 -9.52 3.38 -1.36
CA TRP A 249 -8.96 3.74 -0.07
C TRP A 249 -9.39 2.78 1.05
N ARG A 250 -8.45 2.38 1.89
CA ARG A 250 -8.68 1.51 3.05
C ARG A 250 -8.26 2.12 4.37
N GLY A 251 -7.45 3.17 4.34
CA GLY A 251 -6.88 3.71 5.56
C GLY A 251 -5.60 4.49 5.33
N ARG A 252 -5.15 5.15 6.39
CA ARG A 252 -3.89 5.90 6.41
C ARG A 252 -3.19 5.69 7.74
N MET A 253 -1.86 5.58 7.71
CA MET A 253 -1.00 5.66 8.87
C MET A 253 -1.32 6.91 9.71
N GLY A 254 -1.28 6.78 11.03
CA GLY A 254 -1.63 7.83 11.98
C GLY A 254 -3.13 7.94 12.29
N LEU A 255 -3.98 7.12 11.68
CA LEU A 255 -5.41 7.08 11.95
C LEU A 255 -5.82 5.75 12.58
N ASP A 256 -6.69 5.80 13.58
CA ASP A 256 -7.39 4.63 14.08
C ASP A 256 -8.59 4.23 13.19
N LYS A 257 -9.33 3.20 13.59
CA LYS A 257 -10.49 2.72 12.81
C LYS A 257 -11.56 3.79 12.63
N ASP A 258 -11.92 4.51 13.69
CA ASP A 258 -13.03 5.43 13.67
C ASP A 258 -12.65 6.73 12.94
N GLN A 259 -11.41 7.18 13.12
CA GLN A 259 -10.83 8.28 12.36
C GLN A 259 -10.76 7.99 10.86
N GLN A 260 -10.41 6.76 10.46
CA GLN A 260 -10.43 6.38 9.05
C GLN A 260 -11.85 6.44 8.47
N LEU A 261 -12.85 5.93 9.21
CA LEU A 261 -14.25 5.96 8.79
C LEU A 261 -14.79 7.38 8.70
N ALA A 262 -14.46 8.23 9.67
CA ALA A 262 -14.85 9.64 9.68
C ALA A 262 -14.25 10.40 8.51
N LEU A 263 -12.94 10.24 8.26
CA LEU A 263 -12.23 10.89 7.15
C LEU A 263 -12.82 10.48 5.80
N PHE A 264 -13.16 9.20 5.62
CA PHE A 264 -13.79 8.71 4.40
C PHE A 264 -15.19 9.26 4.20
N SER A 265 -15.99 9.29 5.27
CA SER A 265 -17.39 9.73 5.21
C SER A 265 -17.54 11.24 4.99
N ALA A 266 -16.53 12.03 5.36
CA ALA A 266 -16.52 13.48 5.19
C ALA A 266 -16.39 13.93 3.71
N GLN A 267 -16.10 13.01 2.79
CA GLN A 267 -15.96 13.30 1.35
C GLN A 267 -17.26 13.18 0.55
N GLY A 268 -18.38 12.74 1.16
CA GLY A 268 -19.63 12.44 0.45
C GLY A 268 -20.89 12.93 1.11
#